data_AF-A0A1I6ZSU7-F1
#
_entry.id   AF-A0A1I6ZSU7-F1
#
_cell.length_a   1.000
_cell.length_b   1.000
_cell.length_c   1.000
_cell.angle_alpha   90.00
_cell.angle_beta   90.00
_cell.angle_gamma   90.00
#
_symmetry.space_group_name_H-M   'P 1'
#
loop_
_entity.id
_entity.type
_entity.pdbx_description
1 polymer ?
#
loop_
_entity_poly.entity_id
_entity_poly.type
_entity_poly.pdbx_seq_one_letter_code
_entity_poly.pdbx_strand_id
1 'polypeptide(L)' 'MNKKVLIIALGGLTSLFSCKNQAASDAVERYCNCLSENVNNPAGRMVCIDMMDSLQDAFANQPRVLNQIVEETEDCQLSF' A
#
# COMPACT_ATOMS: atom_id res chain seq x y z
N MET A 1 51.07 -18.73 21.14
CA MET A 1 50.43 -19.63 20.16
C MET A 1 48.94 -19.31 20.12
N ASN A 2 48.41 -19.19 18.91
CA ASN A 2 47.18 -18.49 18.56
C ASN A 2 45.93 -19.31 18.93
N LYS A 3 44.93 -18.66 19.55
CA LYS A 3 43.53 -19.11 19.46
C LYS A 3 42.80 -18.14 18.54
N LYS A 4 42.46 -18.65 17.37
CA LYS A 4 41.77 -17.96 16.28
C LYS A 4 40.38 -17.55 16.76
N VAL A 5 40.11 -16.25 16.79
CA VAL A 5 38.74 -15.72 16.90
C VAL A 5 38.09 -15.96 15.54
N LEU A 6 37.19 -16.94 15.47
CA LEU A 6 36.43 -17.24 14.27
C LEU A 6 35.29 -16.22 14.16
N ILE A 7 35.40 -15.31 13.20
CA ILE A 7 34.32 -14.43 12.77
C ILE A 7 33.30 -15.31 12.04
N ILE A 8 32.07 -15.36 12.56
CA ILE A 8 30.89 -15.62 11.74
C ILE A 8 30.04 -14.34 11.78
N ALA A 9 30.42 -13.42 10.90
CA ALA A 9 29.42 -12.58 10.27
C ALA A 9 28.57 -13.52 9.40
N LEU A 10 27.24 -13.47 9.51
CA LEU A 10 26.31 -13.60 8.38
C LEU A 10 24.86 -13.51 8.89
N GLY A 11 24.12 -12.56 8.36
CA GLY A 11 22.71 -12.77 8.06
C GLY A 11 21.71 -12.61 9.21
N GLY A 12 21.89 -11.63 10.09
CA GLY A 12 20.79 -11.16 10.93
C GLY A 12 19.82 -10.35 10.10
N LEU A 13 18.98 -11.04 9.31
CA LEU A 13 17.73 -10.59 8.70
C LEU A 13 17.49 -9.07 8.84
N THR A 14 18.06 -8.28 7.94
CA THR A 14 17.40 -7.06 7.47
C THR A 14 16.24 -7.50 6.59
N SER A 15 15.32 -8.28 7.14
CA SER A 15 13.95 -8.29 6.69
C SER A 15 13.47 -6.87 6.96
N LEU A 16 13.70 -6.03 5.96
CA LEU A 16 12.88 -4.90 5.59
C LEU A 16 11.46 -5.47 5.46
N PHE A 17 10.86 -5.83 6.59
CA PHE A 17 9.43 -5.92 6.72
C PHE A 17 8.98 -4.48 6.50
N SER A 18 8.80 -4.12 5.24
CA SER A 18 7.76 -3.17 4.91
C SER A 18 6.51 -3.84 5.47
N CYS A 19 6.15 -3.50 6.71
CA CYS A 19 4.93 -3.97 7.36
C CYS A 19 3.77 -3.32 6.62
N LYS A 20 3.54 -3.81 5.40
CA LYS A 20 2.49 -3.40 4.49
C LYS A 20 1.17 -3.60 5.24
N ASN A 21 0.40 -2.54 5.36
CA ASN A 21 -0.90 -2.60 5.99
C ASN A 21 -1.87 -3.29 5.02
N GLN A 22 -2.16 -4.57 5.27
CA GLN A 22 -3.01 -5.36 4.38
C GLN A 22 -4.41 -4.78 4.23
N ALA A 23 -4.99 -4.23 5.31
CA ALA A 23 -6.32 -3.64 5.25
C ALA A 23 -6.38 -2.40 4.35
N ALA A 24 -5.31 -1.60 4.34
CA ALA A 24 -5.18 -0.47 3.42
C ALA A 24 -5.03 -0.96 1.97
N SER A 25 -4.21 -1.98 1.72
CA SER A 25 -4.05 -2.57 0.37
C SER A 25 -5.36 -3.14 -0.19
N ASP A 26 -6.09 -3.92 0.60
CA ASP A 26 -7.38 -4.49 0.18
C ASP A 26 -8.42 -3.38 -0.09
N ALA A 27 -8.29 -2.22 0.58
CA ALA A 27 -9.15 -1.07 0.32
C ALA A 27 -8.74 -0.32 -0.96
N VAL A 28 -7.44 -0.14 -1.21
CA VAL A 28 -6.93 0.43 -2.46
C VAL A 28 -7.31 -0.46 -3.66
N GLU A 29 -7.20 -1.78 -3.55
CA GLU A 29 -7.62 -2.70 -4.61
C GLU A 29 -9.10 -2.53 -4.96
N ARG A 30 -9.97 -2.44 -3.95
CA ARG A 30 -11.41 -2.18 -4.17
C ARG A 30 -11.65 -0.80 -4.80
N TYR A 31 -10.89 0.20 -4.41
CA TYR A 31 -10.95 1.52 -5.04
C TYR A 31 -10.54 1.44 -6.52
N CYS A 32 -9.41 0.79 -6.86
CA CYS A 32 -8.99 0.61 -8.24
C CYS A 32 -10.04 -0.17 -9.06
N ASN A 33 -10.64 -1.22 -8.49
CA ASN A 33 -11.71 -1.98 -9.12
C ASN A 33 -12.94 -1.10 -9.38
N CYS A 34 -13.35 -0.28 -8.40
CA CYS A 34 -14.44 0.68 -8.58
C CYS A 34 -14.18 1.64 -9.75
N LEU A 35 -12.97 2.18 -9.85
CA LEU A 35 -12.58 3.07 -10.95
C LEU A 35 -12.66 2.36 -12.31
N SER A 36 -12.17 1.12 -12.38
CA SER A 36 -12.20 0.30 -13.59
C SER A 36 -13.63 -0.02 -14.04
N GLU A 37 -14.49 -0.44 -13.11
CA GLU A 37 -15.91 -0.72 -13.37
C GLU A 37 -16.69 0.53 -13.82
N ASN A 38 -16.25 1.71 -13.41
CA ASN A 38 -16.92 2.98 -13.71
C ASN A 38 -16.19 3.84 -14.74
N VAL A 39 -15.31 3.28 -15.57
CA VAL A 39 -14.49 4.05 -16.55
C VAL A 39 -15.33 5.00 -17.43
N ASN A 40 -16.53 4.58 -17.84
CA ASN A 40 -17.48 5.36 -18.66
C ASN A 40 -18.69 5.91 -17.88
N ASN A 41 -18.66 5.84 -16.54
CA ASN A 41 -19.74 6.27 -15.66
C ASN A 41 -19.24 7.38 -14.71
N PRO A 42 -19.34 8.67 -15.09
CA PRO A 42 -18.86 9.77 -14.27
C PRO A 42 -19.48 9.82 -12.86
N ALA A 43 -20.77 9.52 -12.74
CA ALA A 43 -21.45 9.48 -11.44
C ALA A 43 -20.92 8.34 -10.56
N GLY A 44 -20.68 7.17 -11.15
CA GLY A 44 -20.04 6.06 -10.45
C GLY A 44 -18.60 6.34 -10.04
N ARG A 45 -17.84 7.08 -10.86
CA ARG A 45 -16.49 7.52 -10.48
C ARG A 45 -16.48 8.44 -9.27
N MET A 46 -17.50 9.28 -9.09
CA MET A 46 -17.64 10.09 -7.87
C MET A 46 -17.77 9.22 -6.63
N VAL A 47 -18.52 8.10 -6.70
CA VAL A 47 -18.62 7.15 -5.59
C VAL A 47 -17.25 6.52 -5.27
N CYS A 48 -16.44 6.23 -6.28
CA CYS A 48 -15.08 5.73 -6.05
C CYS A 48 -14.18 6.79 -5.38
N ILE A 49 -14.34 8.07 -5.72
CA ILE A 49 -13.61 9.17 -5.07
C ILE A 49 -14.00 9.28 -3.59
N ASP A 50 -15.31 9.24 -3.27
CA ASP A 50 -15.80 9.26 -1.90
C ASP A 50 -15.25 8.07 -1.08
N MET A 51 -15.02 6.92 -1.74
CA MET A 51 -14.39 5.76 -1.13
C MET A 51 -12.91 6.01 -0.79
N MET A 52 -12.16 6.74 -1.62
CA MET A 52 -10.79 7.15 -1.32
C MET A 52 -10.75 8.14 -0.15
N ASP A 53 -11.67 9.10 -0.09
CA ASP A 53 -11.76 10.05 1.03
C ASP A 53 -12.03 9.29 2.34
N SER A 54 -12.99 8.36 2.32
CA SER A 54 -13.30 7.49 3.47
C SER A 54 -12.10 6.63 3.89
N LEU A 55 -11.29 6.18 2.93
CA LEU A 55 -10.08 5.40 3.19
C LEU A 55 -9.00 6.25 3.86
N GLN A 56 -8.77 7.48 3.37
CA GLN A 56 -7.80 8.40 3.97
C GLN A 56 -8.21 8.79 5.39
N ASP A 57 -9.50 9.05 5.63
CA ASP A 57 -10.03 9.35 6.96
C ASP A 57 -9.82 8.20 7.94
N ALA A 58 -10.04 6.95 7.53
CA ALA A 58 -9.83 5.77 8.36
C ALA A 58 -8.37 5.61 8.84
N PHE A 59 -7.42 6.13 8.06
CA PHE A 59 -5.98 6.06 8.34
C PHE A 59 -5.33 7.41 8.62
N ALA A 60 -6.11 8.47 8.89
CA ALA A 60 -5.62 9.83 9.05
C ALA A 60 -4.47 9.98 10.07
N ASN A 61 -4.46 9.15 11.12
CA ASN A 61 -3.44 9.16 12.17
C ASN A 61 -2.26 8.22 11.90
N GLN A 62 -2.19 7.61 10.72
CA GLN A 62 -1.20 6.60 10.33
C GLN A 62 -0.45 7.05 9.06
N PRO A 63 0.47 8.02 9.15
CA PRO A 63 1.10 8.64 7.97
C PRO A 63 1.86 7.63 7.08
N ARG A 64 2.42 6.57 7.67
CA ARG A 64 3.06 5.49 6.90
C ARG A 64 2.05 4.73 6.02
N VAL A 65 0.84 4.52 6.53
CA VAL A 65 -0.23 3.83 5.80
C VAL A 65 -0.82 4.73 4.72
N LEU A 66 -0.93 6.04 4.99
CA LEU A 66 -1.34 7.01 3.97
C LEU A 66 -0.35 7.06 2.80
N ASN A 67 0.96 7.05 3.07
CA ASN A 67 1.96 6.97 2.00
C ASN A 67 1.84 5.67 1.20
N GLN A 68 1.63 4.54 1.87
CA GLN A 68 1.38 3.25 1.20
C GLN A 68 0.13 3.32 0.33
N ILE A 69 -0.97 3.94 0.80
CA ILE A 69 -2.19 4.14 0.01
C ILE A 69 -1.85 4.91 -1.27
N VAL A 70 -1.14 6.04 -1.17
CA VAL A 70 -0.71 6.83 -2.34
C VAL A 70 0.10 5.99 -3.31
N GLU A 71 1.14 5.30 -2.83
CA GLU A 71 2.02 4.43 -3.63
C GLU A 71 1.22 3.35 -4.38
N GLU A 72 0.32 2.64 -3.70
CA GLU A 72 -0.48 1.58 -4.32
C GLU A 72 -1.58 2.12 -5.24
N THR A 73 -2.01 3.36 -5.05
CA THR A 73 -3.01 3.99 -5.91
C THR A 73 -2.41 4.42 -7.26
N GLU A 74 -1.10 4.73 -7.30
CA GLU A 74 -0.40 4.98 -8.57
C GLU A 74 -0.42 3.76 -9.50
N ASP A 75 -0.46 2.57 -8.94
CA ASP A 75 -0.56 1.30 -9.66
C ASP A 75 -1.98 0.97 -10.14
N CYS A 76 -3.00 1.77 -9.78
CA CYS A 76 -4.32 1.63 -10.38
C CYS A 76 -4.21 1.91 -11.88
N GLN A 77 -4.03 0.85 -12.69
CA GLN A 77 -4.11 0.93 -14.13
C GLN A 77 -5.55 1.30 -14.51
N LEU A 78 -5.80 2.59 -14.66
CA LEU A 78 -6.94 3.09 -15.42
C LEU A 78 -6.67 2.68 -16.87
N SER A 79 -7.10 1.48 -17.23
CA SER A 79 -7.13 1.00 -18.61
C SER A 79 -8.01 1.96 -19.41
N PHE A 80 -7.37 2.90 -20.13
CA PHE A 80 -8.03 3.78 -21.09
C PHE A 80 -8.12 3.12 -22.46
#